data_AF-A0A1J5EN19-F1
#
_entry.id   AF-A0A1J5EN19-F1
#
_cell.length_a   1.000
_cell.length_b   1.000
_cell.length_c   1.000
_cell.angle_alpha   90.00
_cell.angle_beta   90.00
_cell.angle_gamma   90.00
#
_symmetry.space_group_name_H-M   'P 1'
#
loop_
_entity.id
_entity.type
_entity.pdbx_description
1 polymer ?
#
loop_
_entity_poly.entity_id
_entity_poly.type
_entity_poly.pdbx_seq_one_letter_code
_entity_poly.pdbx_strand_id
1 'polypeptide(L)'
;MQLKHFFIASLLLSVALLSLVFMQKGGYVSQAQTTYEKRTTDYFNKASMVIGGQNEVIAKNAVLWRIACDAQAQAKTSKDFATIEKKLDFNKIILAPQIKTDKATGYLTRKVAWNADYYIVASFDKASSALVNINVDALLGKAPVQSAEEALEEDAPTEE
;
A
#
# COMPACT_ATOMS: atom_id res chain seq x y z
N MET A 1 -51.20 58.16 25.37
CA MET A 1 -49.86 57.92 24.78
C MET A 1 -49.26 56.56 25.15
N GLN A 2 -49.37 56.09 26.40
CA GLN A 2 -48.77 54.84 26.91
C GLN A 2 -49.07 53.58 26.05
N LEU A 3 -50.34 53.32 25.68
CA LEU A 3 -50.74 52.10 24.95
C LEU A 3 -50.08 51.94 23.56
N LYS A 4 -49.86 53.05 22.85
CA LYS A 4 -49.20 53.06 21.53
C LYS A 4 -47.71 52.67 21.65
N HIS A 5 -47.05 53.08 22.73
CA HIS A 5 -45.64 52.72 22.98
C HIS A 5 -45.49 51.24 23.34
N PHE A 6 -46.44 50.68 24.11
CA PHE A 6 -46.47 49.23 24.37
C PHE A 6 -46.70 48.41 23.10
N PHE A 7 -47.59 48.85 22.20
CA PHE A 7 -47.80 48.18 20.92
C PHE A 7 -46.57 48.22 20.02
N ILE A 8 -45.90 49.37 19.93
CA ILE A 8 -44.68 49.53 19.15
C ILE A 8 -43.54 48.67 19.74
N ALA A 9 -43.40 48.63 21.06
CA ALA A 9 -42.41 47.79 21.73
C ALA A 9 -42.66 46.29 21.51
N SER A 10 -43.92 45.85 21.57
CA SER A 10 -44.31 44.45 21.31
C SER A 10 -44.06 44.05 19.85
N LEU A 11 -44.33 44.95 18.89
CA LEU A 11 -44.03 44.73 17.47
C LEU A 11 -42.52 44.58 17.24
N LEU A 12 -41.71 45.48 17.81
CA LEU A 12 -40.24 45.41 17.71
C LEU A 12 -39.68 44.12 18.33
N LEU A 13 -40.20 43.71 19.49
CA LEU A 13 -39.80 42.46 20.13
C LEU A 13 -40.14 41.24 19.27
N SER A 14 -41.32 41.25 18.64
CA SER A 14 -41.76 40.17 17.76
C SER A 14 -40.88 40.05 16.51
N VAL A 15 -40.50 41.19 15.91
CA VAL A 15 -39.58 41.24 14.76
C VAL A 15 -38.17 40.77 15.15
N ALA A 16 -37.69 41.17 16.34
CA ALA A 16 -36.39 40.73 16.85
C ALA A 16 -36.34 39.23 17.16
N LEU A 17 -37.42 38.65 17.68
CA LEU A 17 -37.53 37.20 17.89
C LEU A 17 -37.55 36.44 16.55
N LEU A 18 -38.27 36.96 15.55
CA LEU A 18 -38.34 36.38 14.22
C LEU A 18 -36.97 36.38 13.52
N SER A 19 -36.20 37.47 13.61
CA SER A 19 -34.85 37.53 13.04
C SER A 19 -33.89 36.54 13.71
N LEU A 20 -33.97 36.39 15.04
CA LEU A 20 -33.21 35.38 15.79
C LEU A 20 -33.50 33.95 15.32
N VAL A 21 -34.77 33.60 15.09
CA VAL A 21 -35.16 32.28 14.59
C VAL A 21 -34.63 32.02 13.17
N PHE A 22 -34.67 33.02 12.29
CA PHE A 22 -34.11 32.89 10.94
C PHE A 22 -32.58 32.76 10.95
N MET A 23 -31.87 33.52 11.79
CA MET A 23 -30.42 33.41 11.95
C MET A 23 -30.01 32.04 12.50
N GLN A 24 -30.75 31.50 13.49
CA GLN A 24 -30.51 30.15 14.01
C GLN A 24 -30.70 29.10 12.90
N LYS A 25 -31.81 29.15 12.15
CA LYS A 25 -32.08 28.19 11.06
C LYS A 25 -31.03 28.25 9.95
N GLY A 26 -30.59 29.45 9.55
CA GLY A 26 -29.52 29.63 8.57
C GLY A 26 -28.17 29.08 9.04
N GLY A 27 -27.83 29.30 10.31
CA GLY A 27 -26.63 28.75 10.94
C GLY A 27 -26.63 27.22 11.00
N TYR A 28 -27.76 26.60 11.37
CA TYR A 28 -27.88 25.14 11.38
C TYR A 28 -27.77 24.51 10.00
N VAL A 29 -28.39 25.08 8.97
CA VAL A 29 -28.29 24.57 7.59
C VAL A 29 -26.88 24.69 7.06
N SER A 30 -26.22 25.86 7.26
CA SER A 30 -24.83 26.06 6.87
C SER A 30 -23.88 25.11 7.59
N GLN A 31 -24.03 24.94 8.90
CA GLN A 31 -23.19 24.04 9.69
C GLN A 31 -23.41 22.57 9.32
N ALA A 32 -24.66 22.16 9.06
CA ALA A 32 -24.97 20.84 8.56
C ALA A 32 -24.30 20.62 7.21
N GLN A 33 -24.49 21.53 6.25
CA GLN A 33 -23.88 21.44 4.92
C GLN A 33 -22.35 21.35 5.00
N THR A 34 -21.70 22.25 5.74
CA THR A 34 -20.24 22.21 5.94
C THR A 34 -19.79 20.90 6.61
N THR A 35 -20.55 20.39 7.58
CA THR A 35 -20.24 19.11 8.23
C THR A 35 -20.40 17.93 7.27
N TYR A 36 -21.44 17.93 6.44
CA TYR A 36 -21.66 16.91 5.41
C TYR A 36 -20.58 16.96 4.34
N GLU A 37 -20.24 18.14 3.82
CA GLU A 37 -19.17 18.32 2.83
C GLU A 37 -17.83 17.85 3.38
N LYS A 38 -17.49 18.25 4.61
CA LYS A 38 -16.26 17.82 5.27
C LYS A 38 -16.20 16.31 5.47
N ARG A 39 -17.27 15.71 6.02
CA ARG A 39 -17.33 14.25 6.22
C ARG A 39 -17.27 13.47 4.90
N THR A 40 -17.94 13.97 3.87
CA THR A 40 -17.95 13.33 2.54
C THR A 40 -16.56 13.41 1.90
N THR A 41 -15.90 14.56 2.01
CA THR A 41 -14.53 14.76 1.51
C THR A 41 -13.54 13.87 2.26
N ASP A 42 -13.63 13.84 3.60
CA ASP A 42 -12.79 12.97 4.43
C ASP A 42 -12.98 11.49 4.08
N TYR A 43 -14.23 11.05 3.88
CA TYR A 43 -14.53 9.68 3.47
C TYR A 43 -13.98 9.37 2.08
N PHE A 44 -14.19 10.27 1.12
CA PHE A 44 -13.68 10.12 -0.24
C PHE A 44 -12.15 10.05 -0.27
N ASN A 45 -11.47 10.91 0.49
CA ASN A 45 -10.01 10.92 0.59
C ASN A 45 -9.48 9.62 1.20
N LYS A 46 -10.11 9.12 2.27
CA LYS A 46 -9.75 7.84 2.88
C LYS A 46 -9.96 6.67 1.93
N ALA A 47 -11.11 6.61 1.25
CA ALA A 47 -11.39 5.58 0.26
C ALA A 47 -10.39 5.62 -0.90
N SER A 48 -10.09 6.81 -1.41
CA SER A 48 -9.11 7.01 -2.48
C SER A 48 -7.70 6.59 -2.07
N MET A 49 -7.29 6.87 -0.83
CA MET A 49 -6.01 6.41 -0.29
C MET A 49 -5.93 4.88 -0.22
N VAL A 50 -6.99 4.22 0.23
CA VAL A 50 -7.05 2.75 0.29
C VAL A 50 -6.99 2.14 -1.11
N ILE A 51 -7.79 2.66 -2.05
CA ILE A 51 -7.80 2.19 -3.44
C ILE A 51 -6.44 2.43 -4.10
N GLY A 52 -5.85 3.60 -3.90
CA GLY A 52 -4.52 3.94 -4.39
C GLY A 52 -3.46 2.98 -3.87
N GLY A 53 -3.47 2.69 -2.57
CA GLY A 53 -2.56 1.73 -1.95
C GLY A 53 -2.73 0.31 -2.49
N GLN A 54 -3.96 -0.16 -2.67
CA GLN A 54 -4.20 -1.49 -3.27
C GLN A 54 -3.74 -1.57 -4.72
N ASN A 55 -4.02 -0.54 -5.52
CA ASN A 55 -3.57 -0.48 -6.91
C ASN A 55 -2.04 -0.47 -7.01
N GLU A 56 -1.36 0.22 -6.09
CA GLU A 56 0.10 0.21 -6.02
C GLU A 56 0.62 -1.21 -5.72
N VAL A 57 0.08 -1.89 -4.72
CA VAL A 57 0.45 -3.28 -4.38
C VAL A 57 0.21 -4.22 -5.57
N ILE A 58 -0.93 -4.10 -6.26
CA ILE A 58 -1.25 -4.89 -7.45
C ILE A 58 -0.22 -4.63 -8.55
N ALA A 59 0.13 -3.37 -8.80
CA ALA A 59 1.12 -3.01 -9.82
C ALA A 59 2.51 -3.59 -9.49
N LYS A 60 2.96 -3.51 -8.24
CA LYS A 60 4.23 -4.09 -7.80
C LYS A 60 4.23 -5.63 -7.89
N ASN A 61 3.13 -6.27 -7.49
CA ASN A 61 2.97 -7.73 -7.62
C ASN A 61 2.91 -8.19 -9.08
N ALA A 62 2.31 -7.39 -9.97
CA ALA A 62 2.29 -7.68 -11.40
C ALA A 62 3.71 -7.71 -12.00
N VAL A 63 4.63 -6.86 -11.50
CA VAL A 63 6.04 -6.90 -11.91
C VAL A 63 6.69 -8.22 -11.50
N LEU A 64 6.51 -8.66 -10.24
CA LEU A 64 7.04 -9.94 -9.77
C LEU A 64 6.49 -11.14 -10.55
N TRP A 65 5.18 -11.15 -10.82
CA TRP A 65 4.55 -12.18 -11.67
C TRP A 65 5.12 -12.18 -13.08
N ARG A 66 5.32 -11.00 -13.67
CA ARG A 66 5.91 -10.89 -15.00
C ARG A 66 7.34 -11.40 -15.04
N ILE A 67 8.15 -11.08 -14.03
CA ILE A 67 9.51 -11.62 -13.90
C ILE A 67 9.47 -13.14 -13.82
N ALA A 68 8.61 -13.71 -12.98
CA ALA A 68 8.48 -15.16 -12.85
C ALA A 68 8.07 -15.83 -14.18
N CYS A 69 7.05 -15.30 -14.86
CA CYS A 69 6.59 -15.83 -16.14
C CYS A 69 7.63 -15.70 -17.27
N ASP A 70 8.24 -14.52 -17.42
CA ASP A 70 9.24 -14.28 -18.46
C ASP A 70 10.49 -15.11 -18.20
N ALA A 71 10.92 -15.23 -16.94
CA ALA A 71 12.04 -16.08 -16.55
C ALA A 71 11.74 -17.56 -16.77
N GLN A 72 10.55 -18.05 -16.43
CA GLN A 72 10.17 -19.45 -16.70
C GLN A 72 10.22 -19.77 -18.19
N ALA A 73 9.84 -18.82 -19.04
CA ALA A 73 9.82 -19.02 -20.49
C ALA A 73 11.20 -18.87 -21.15
N GLN A 74 12.09 -18.02 -20.62
CA GLN A 74 13.29 -17.57 -21.34
C GLN A 74 14.60 -17.74 -20.58
N ALA A 75 14.58 -17.73 -19.24
CA ALA A 75 15.81 -17.80 -18.46
C ALA A 75 16.33 -19.24 -18.41
N LYS A 76 17.55 -19.44 -18.92
CA LYS A 76 18.27 -20.72 -18.78
C LYS A 76 19.26 -20.65 -17.63
N THR A 77 19.80 -19.47 -17.35
CA THR A 77 20.82 -19.27 -16.33
C THR A 77 20.45 -18.17 -15.33
N SER A 78 21.17 -18.12 -14.20
CA SER A 78 21.07 -17.03 -13.23
C SER A 78 21.31 -15.64 -13.84
N LYS A 79 22.20 -15.56 -14.84
CA LYS A 79 22.49 -14.30 -15.55
C LYS A 79 21.33 -13.86 -16.44
N ASP A 80 20.67 -14.79 -17.12
CA ASP A 80 19.49 -14.49 -17.93
C ASP A 80 18.36 -13.99 -17.04
N PHE A 81 18.16 -14.64 -15.89
CA PHE A 81 17.19 -14.22 -14.89
C PHE A 81 17.45 -12.78 -14.41
N ALA A 82 18.70 -12.46 -14.04
CA ALA A 82 19.08 -11.10 -13.63
C ALA A 82 18.89 -10.06 -14.75
N THR A 83 18.99 -10.48 -16.01
CA THR A 83 18.75 -9.59 -17.17
C THR A 83 17.26 -9.30 -17.33
N ILE A 84 16.40 -10.31 -17.19
CA ILE A 84 14.95 -10.17 -17.22
C ILE A 84 14.47 -9.27 -16.09
N GLU A 85 14.97 -9.49 -14.88
CA GLU A 85 14.68 -8.64 -13.71
C GLU A 85 15.02 -7.17 -13.98
N LYS A 86 16.25 -6.87 -14.42
CA LYS A 86 16.66 -5.49 -14.74
C LYS A 86 15.83 -4.83 -15.84
N LYS A 87 15.37 -5.63 -16.82
CA LYS A 87 14.55 -5.13 -17.92
C LYS A 87 13.14 -4.78 -17.45
N LEU A 88 12.58 -5.56 -16.53
CA LEU A 88 11.20 -5.42 -16.07
C LEU A 88 11.07 -4.49 -14.86
N ASP A 89 12.11 -4.34 -14.05
CA ASP A 89 12.16 -3.41 -12.93
C ASP A 89 12.68 -2.01 -13.33
N PHE A 90 12.12 -1.45 -14.39
CA PHE A 90 12.53 -0.13 -14.91
C PHE A 90 12.35 0.99 -13.86
N ASN A 91 11.34 0.85 -13.01
CA ASN A 91 11.00 1.82 -11.97
C ASN A 91 11.73 1.59 -10.64
N LYS A 92 12.65 0.61 -10.56
CA LYS A 92 13.39 0.25 -9.35
C LYS A 92 12.47 0.03 -8.13
N ILE A 93 11.38 -0.68 -8.38
CA ILE A 93 10.38 -1.05 -7.39
C ILE A 93 10.90 -2.18 -6.51
N ILE A 94 11.74 -3.04 -7.08
CA ILE A 94 12.26 -4.22 -6.41
C ILE A 94 13.49 -3.82 -5.58
N LEU A 95 13.57 -4.37 -4.38
CA LEU A 95 14.73 -4.27 -3.51
C LEU A 95 15.94 -4.97 -4.14
N ALA A 96 17.12 -4.67 -3.61
CA ALA A 96 18.34 -5.38 -3.98
C ALA A 96 18.13 -6.91 -3.85
N PRO A 97 18.32 -7.69 -4.92
CA PRO A 97 18.10 -9.13 -4.88
C PRO A 97 19.04 -9.81 -3.90
N GLN A 98 18.50 -10.71 -3.08
CA GLN A 98 19.30 -11.47 -2.12
C GLN A 98 19.72 -12.78 -2.79
N ILE A 99 21.03 -13.00 -2.87
CA ILE A 99 21.60 -14.23 -3.43
C ILE A 99 22.20 -15.04 -2.28
N LYS A 100 21.69 -16.24 -2.04
CA LYS A 100 22.18 -17.14 -0.99
C LYS A 100 22.31 -18.55 -1.56
N THR A 101 23.07 -19.43 -0.91
CA THR A 101 23.03 -20.87 -1.22
C THR A 101 22.12 -21.53 -0.19
N ASP A 102 21.10 -22.24 -0.65
CA ASP A 102 20.21 -22.98 0.22
C ASP A 102 20.97 -24.16 0.86
N LYS A 103 21.00 -24.20 2.20
CA LYS A 103 21.70 -25.23 2.98
C LYS A 103 21.05 -26.61 2.81
N ALA A 104 19.75 -26.68 2.52
CA ALA A 104 19.01 -27.95 2.39
C ALA A 104 19.17 -28.58 1.00
N THR A 105 19.11 -27.77 -0.06
CA THR A 105 19.15 -28.25 -1.44
C THR A 105 20.52 -28.09 -2.11
N GLY A 106 21.39 -27.23 -1.57
CA GLY A 106 22.67 -26.87 -2.18
C GLY A 106 22.57 -25.95 -3.39
N TYR A 107 21.35 -25.52 -3.76
CA TYR A 107 21.11 -24.63 -4.90
C TYR A 107 21.46 -23.18 -4.59
N LEU A 108 21.89 -22.46 -5.62
CA LEU A 108 22.02 -21.01 -5.56
C LEU A 108 20.61 -20.42 -5.69
N THR A 109 20.16 -19.67 -4.70
CA THR A 109 18.85 -19.00 -4.71
C THR A 109 19.01 -17.51 -4.93
N ARG A 110 18.10 -16.93 -5.72
CA ARG A 110 17.97 -15.49 -5.93
C ARG A 110 16.56 -15.08 -5.54
N LYS A 111 16.44 -14.35 -4.43
CA LYS A 111 15.19 -13.76 -3.96
C LYS A 111 15.02 -12.36 -4.56
N VAL A 112 13.88 -12.14 -5.20
CA VAL A 112 13.48 -10.86 -5.81
C VAL A 112 12.20 -10.42 -5.13
N ALA A 113 12.22 -9.23 -4.51
CA ALA A 113 11.18 -8.80 -3.60
C ALA A 113 11.01 -7.28 -3.64
N TRP A 114 9.79 -6.77 -3.48
CA TRP A 114 9.59 -5.33 -3.23
C TRP A 114 9.28 -5.01 -1.76
N ASN A 115 8.97 -6.03 -0.95
CA ASN A 115 8.96 -5.99 0.52
C ASN A 115 9.20 -7.40 1.11
N ALA A 116 9.07 -7.58 2.42
CA ALA A 116 9.30 -8.87 3.08
C ALA A 116 8.27 -9.95 2.69
N ASP A 117 7.01 -9.57 2.47
CA ASP A 117 5.89 -10.49 2.25
C ASP A 117 5.70 -10.89 0.79
N TYR A 118 6.09 -10.03 -0.15
CA TYR A 118 5.91 -10.20 -1.58
C TYR A 118 7.26 -10.37 -2.27
N TYR A 119 7.57 -11.64 -2.55
CA TYR A 119 8.81 -12.04 -3.19
C TYR A 119 8.63 -13.27 -4.08
N ILE A 120 9.61 -13.50 -4.93
CA ILE A 120 9.80 -14.76 -5.67
C ILE A 120 11.21 -15.27 -5.41
N VAL A 121 11.39 -16.59 -5.44
CA VAL A 121 12.70 -17.21 -5.25
C VAL A 121 13.02 -18.08 -6.46
N ALA A 122 14.01 -17.68 -7.23
CA ALA A 122 14.56 -18.51 -8.30
C ALA A 122 15.70 -19.36 -7.77
N SER A 123 15.68 -20.67 -8.06
CA SER A 123 16.71 -21.63 -7.65
C SER A 123 17.50 -22.07 -8.87
N PHE A 124 18.82 -22.11 -8.73
CA PHE A 124 19.76 -22.46 -9.78
C PHE A 124 20.70 -23.56 -9.31
N ASP A 125 21.03 -24.48 -10.22
CA ASP A 125 22.05 -25.48 -9.97
C ASP A 125 23.41 -24.80 -9.81
N LYS A 126 24.15 -25.14 -8.76
CA LYS A 126 25.40 -24.44 -8.40
C LYS A 126 26.51 -24.70 -9.41
N ALA A 127 26.55 -25.86 -10.04
CA ALA A 127 27.61 -26.24 -10.97
C ALA A 127 27.39 -25.65 -12.36
N SER A 128 26.15 -25.67 -12.85
CA SER A 128 25.78 -25.26 -14.21
C SER A 128 25.14 -23.88 -14.28
N SER A 129 24.80 -23.27 -13.14
CA SER A 129 23.97 -22.06 -13.05
C SER A 129 22.61 -22.18 -13.74
N ALA A 130 22.18 -23.40 -14.08
CA ALA A 130 20.93 -23.66 -14.79
C ALA A 130 19.72 -23.38 -13.89
N LEU A 131 18.67 -22.78 -14.45
CA LEU A 131 17.42 -22.56 -13.73
C LEU A 131 16.77 -23.91 -13.40
N VAL A 132 16.50 -24.14 -12.11
CA VAL A 132 15.85 -25.36 -11.61
C VAL A 132 14.36 -25.10 -11.38
N ASN A 133 14.03 -24.03 -10.67
CA ASN A 133 12.66 -23.69 -10.32
C ASN A 133 12.51 -22.21 -9.98
N ILE A 134 11.28 -21.68 -10.09
CA ILE A 134 10.88 -20.37 -9.59
C ILE A 134 9.72 -20.59 -8.62
N ASN A 135 9.95 -20.32 -7.34
CA ASN A 135 8.93 -20.35 -6.31
C ASN A 135 8.20 -19.00 -6.26
N VAL A 136 6.87 -19.04 -6.36
CA VAL A 136 5.95 -17.89 -6.29
C VAL A 136 4.96 -17.99 -5.13
N ASP A 137 5.19 -18.88 -4.17
CA ASP A 137 4.24 -19.18 -3.08
C ASP A 137 3.92 -17.95 -2.24
N ALA A 138 4.88 -17.05 -2.05
CA ALA A 138 4.64 -15.80 -1.33
C ALA A 138 3.62 -14.89 -2.05
N LEU A 139 3.61 -14.87 -3.39
CA LEU A 139 2.60 -14.15 -4.16
C LEU A 139 1.21 -14.78 -4.06
N LEU A 140 1.15 -16.08 -3.73
CA LEU A 140 -0.08 -16.84 -3.53
C LEU A 140 -0.55 -16.86 -2.08
N GLY A 141 0.13 -16.15 -1.16
CA GLY A 141 -0.17 -16.16 0.27
C GLY A 141 0.20 -17.47 0.97
N LYS A 142 1.11 -18.25 0.37
CA LYS A 142 1.59 -19.55 0.86
C LYS A 142 3.09 -19.51 1.24
N ALA A 143 3.64 -18.32 1.50
CA ALA A 143 5.03 -18.21 1.93
C ALA A 143 5.27 -19.09 3.17
N PRO A 144 6.33 -19.93 3.19
CA PRO A 144 6.75 -20.56 4.43
C PRO A 144 7.08 -19.45 5.44
N VAL A 145 6.57 -19.58 6.66
CA VAL A 145 6.94 -18.69 7.76
C VAL A 145 8.45 -18.79 7.91
N GLN A 146 9.19 -17.72 7.63
CA GLN A 146 10.63 -17.68 7.88
C GLN A 146 10.86 -18.04 9.35
N SER A 147 11.56 -19.15 9.62
CA SER A 147 11.93 -19.53 10.98
C SER A 147 12.79 -18.40 11.56
N ALA A 148 12.52 -18.03 12.80
CA ALA A 148 13.21 -16.95 13.50
C ALA A 148 14.74 -17.11 13.57
N GLU A 149 15.28 -18.30 13.29
CA GLU A 149 16.72 -18.54 13.18
C GLU A 149 17.42 -17.76 12.06
N GLU A 150 16.78 -17.50 10.91
CA GLU A 150 17.44 -16.77 9.81
C GLU A 150 17.56 -15.25 10.05
N ALA A 151 16.75 -14.70 10.96
CA ALA A 151 16.80 -13.29 11.33
C ALA A 151 17.94 -12.97 12.32
N LEU A 152 18.46 -13.98 13.02
CA LEU A 152 19.50 -13.80 14.05
C LEU A 152 20.93 -13.89 13.50
N GLU A 153 21.13 -14.42 12.29
CA GLU A 153 22.46 -14.45 11.64
C GLU A 153 22.84 -13.10 10.97
N GLU A 154 21.90 -12.16 10.76
CA GLU A 154 22.16 -10.85 10.12
C GLU A 154 22.62 -9.76 11.10
N ASP A 155 22.49 -9.97 12.42
CA ASP A 155 22.74 -8.94 13.46
C ASP A 155 23.89 -9.28 14.44
N ALA A 156 24.72 -10.29 14.15
CA ALA A 156 25.92 -10.52 14.94
C ALA A 156 27.01 -9.51 14.51
N PRO A 157 27.39 -8.53 15.36
CA PRO A 157 28.54 -7.69 15.05
C PRO A 157 29.79 -8.57 15.07
N THR A 158 30.54 -8.55 13.98
CA THR A 158 31.93 -9.00 13.98
C THR A 158 32.70 -8.11 14.95
N GLU A 159 32.89 -8.58 16.18
CA GLU A 159 33.88 -8.02 17.11
C GLU A 159 35.27 -8.45 16.62
N GLU A 160 36.05 -7.46 16.17
CA GLU A 160 37.52 -7.49 16.15
C GLU A 160 38.08 -7.27 17.56
#